data_AF-A0A815AKU5-F1
#
_entry.id   AF-A0A815AKU5-F1
#
_cell.length_a   1.000
_cell.length_b   1.000
_cell.length_c   1.000
_cell.angle_alpha   90.00
_cell.angle_beta   90.00
_cell.angle_gamma   90.00
#
_symmetry.space_group_name_H-M   'P 1'
#
loop_
_entity.id
_entity.type
_entity.pdbx_description
1 polymer ?
#
loop_
_entity_poly.entity_id
_entity_poly.type
_entity_poly.pdbx_seq_one_letter_code
_entity_poly.pdbx_strand_id
1 'polypeptide(L)' 'MVISNADIDCRITLVGNEFDQRHIRVVSSNGAKRFADERNIQYIETLASDSTNVEPAFQNLIIDIYRH' A
#
# COMPACT_ATOMS: atom_id res chain seq x y z
N MET A 1 0.91 -9.11 14.49
CA MET A 1 0.68 -8.40 13.20
C MET A 1 1.84 -7.44 13.04
N VAL A 2 2.54 -7.40 11.91
CA VAL A 2 3.88 -6.74 11.72
C VAL A 2 4.02 -5.37 12.41
N ILE A 3 2.93 -4.61 12.48
CA ILE A 3 2.83 -3.32 13.17
C ILE A 3 3.24 -3.36 14.66
N SER A 4 2.94 -4.44 15.39
CA SER A 4 3.20 -4.52 16.85
C SER A 4 4.69 -4.59 17.21
N ASN A 5 5.56 -4.88 16.24
CA ASN A 5 6.99 -5.06 16.44
C ASN A 5 7.81 -4.04 15.62
N ALA A 6 7.14 -3.09 14.97
CA ALA A 6 7.79 -1.99 14.27
C ALA A 6 8.05 -0.82 15.22
N ASP A 7 9.06 -0.01 14.91
CA ASP A 7 9.27 1.27 15.60
C ASP A 7 8.01 2.15 15.46
N ILE A 8 7.73 2.97 16.47
CA ILE A 8 6.56 3.85 16.47
C ILE A 8 6.60 4.88 15.34
N ASP A 9 7.79 5.25 14.89
CA ASP A 9 8.00 6.19 13.79
C ASP A 9 8.09 5.50 12.41
N CYS A 10 7.96 4.17 12.36
CA CYS A 10 8.01 3.42 11.12
C CYS A 10 6.82 3.76 10.21
N ARG A 11 7.13 4.26 9.00
CA ARG A 11 6.12 4.56 7.97
C ARG A 11 5.69 3.28 7.27
N ILE A 12 4.36 3.12 7.11
CA ILE A 12 3.74 1.91 6.55
C ILE A 12 2.84 2.31 5.39
N THR A 13 3.00 1.62 4.26
CA THR A 13 2.12 1.72 3.09
C THR A 13 1.60 0.32 2.74
N LEU A 14 0.27 0.21 2.57
CA LEU A 14 -0.37 -0.98 2.04
C LEU A 14 -0.28 -1.00 0.51
N VAL A 15 0.33 -2.04 -0.05
CA VAL A 15 0.45 -2.22 -1.50
C VAL A 15 -0.40 -3.40 -1.96
N GLY A 16 -1.42 -3.13 -2.77
CA GLY A 16 -2.23 -4.15 -3.44
C GLY A 16 -1.63 -4.51 -4.79
N ASN A 17 -0.75 -5.52 -4.83
CA ASN A 17 -0.14 -5.98 -6.09
C ASN A 17 -1.10 -6.87 -6.91
N GLU A 18 -0.85 -7.01 -8.22
CA GLU A 18 -1.64 -7.86 -9.15
C GLU A 18 -3.12 -7.47 -9.22
N PHE A 19 -3.39 -6.17 -9.24
CA PHE A 19 -4.75 -5.62 -9.15
C PHE A 19 -5.62 -5.88 -10.40
N ASP A 20 -5.01 -6.25 -11.53
CA ASP A 20 -5.59 -6.38 -12.87
C ASP A 20 -6.34 -7.70 -13.11
N GLN A 21 -6.09 -8.72 -12.29
CA GLN A 21 -6.75 -10.03 -12.36
C GLN A 21 -8.18 -10.00 -11.78
N ARG A 22 -9.05 -9.17 -12.37
CA ARG A 22 -10.40 -8.87 -11.86
C ARG A 22 -11.24 -10.13 -11.63
N HIS A 23 -11.02 -11.18 -12.42
CA HIS A 23 -11.78 -12.43 -12.35
C HIS A 23 -11.46 -13.29 -11.12
N ILE A 24 -10.25 -13.15 -10.56
CA ILE A 24 -9.85 -13.86 -9.34
C ILE A 24 -9.62 -12.91 -8.15
N ARG A 25 -9.98 -11.63 -8.31
CA ARG A 25 -9.84 -10.63 -7.24
C ARG A 25 -10.72 -11.02 -6.05
N VAL A 26 -10.08 -11.26 -4.92
CA VAL A 26 -10.75 -11.57 -3.64
C VAL A 26 -10.89 -10.35 -2.72
N VAL A 27 -10.06 -9.32 -2.89
CA VAL A 27 -10.10 -8.07 -2.12
C VAL A 27 -10.50 -6.93 -3.04
N SER A 28 -11.58 -6.20 -2.73
CA SER A 28 -12.00 -5.03 -3.49
C SER A 28 -11.13 -3.81 -3.17
N SER A 29 -10.92 -2.93 -4.16
CA SER A 29 -10.15 -1.69 -3.96
C SER A 29 -10.75 -0.83 -2.84
N ASN A 30 -12.09 -0.76 -2.76
CA ASN A 30 -12.78 -0.04 -1.69
C ASN A 30 -12.56 -0.68 -0.31
N GLY A 31 -12.53 -2.01 -0.23
CA GLY A 31 -12.26 -2.72 1.02
C GLY A 31 -10.83 -2.50 1.52
N ALA A 32 -9.86 -2.61 0.62
CA ALA A 32 -8.46 -2.34 0.93
C ALA A 32 -8.22 -0.87 1.31
N LYS A 33 -8.82 0.07 0.57
CA LYS A 33 -8.75 1.51 0.90
C LYS A 33 -9.33 1.79 2.28
N ARG A 34 -10.52 1.25 2.59
CA ARG A 34 -11.13 1.41 3.92
C ARG A 34 -10.24 0.84 5.03
N PHE A 35 -9.67 -0.34 4.82
CA PHE A 35 -8.77 -0.97 5.79
C PHE A 35 -7.53 -0.12 6.08
N ALA A 36 -6.97 0.51 5.04
CA ALA A 36 -5.83 1.41 5.15
C ALA A 36 -6.20 2.71 5.90
N ASP A 37 -7.36 3.29 5.57
CA ASP A 37 -7.86 4.51 6.21
C ASP A 37 -8.14 4.31 7.71
N GLU A 38 -8.74 3.18 8.09
CA GLU A 38 -8.96 2.80 9.50
C GLU A 38 -7.66 2.70 10.32
N ARG A 39 -6.52 2.52 9.64
CA ARG A 39 -5.19 2.39 10.26
C ARG A 39 -4.29 3.60 10.03
N ASN A 40 -4.79 4.64 9.36
CA ASN A 40 -4.01 5.80 8.95
C ASN A 40 -2.72 5.44 8.17
N ILE A 41 -2.81 4.43 7.31
CA ILE A 41 -1.70 4.05 6.40
C ILE A 41 -2.07 4.36 4.96
N GLN A 42 -1.08 4.64 4.12
CA GLN A 42 -1.32 4.87 2.70
C GLN A 42 -1.71 3.57 1.99
N TYR A 43 -2.46 3.68 0.89
CA TYR A 43 -2.82 2.55 0.03
C TYR A 43 -2.53 2.87 -1.44
N ILE A 44 -1.93 1.91 -2.14
CA ILE A 44 -1.71 1.98 -3.59
C ILE A 44 -1.85 0.60 -4.23
N GLU A 45 -2.45 0.53 -5.42
CA GLU A 45 -2.50 -0.69 -6.23
C GLU A 45 -1.38 -0.67 -7.27
N THR A 46 -0.67 -1.79 -7.41
CA THR A 46 0.49 -1.92 -8.29
C THR A 46 0.39 -3.16 -9.17
N LEU A 47 1.09 -3.14 -10.29
CA LEU A 47 1.37 -4.34 -11.09
C LEU A 47 2.88 -4.45 -11.24
N ALA A 48 3.49 -5.33 -10.45
CA ALA A 48 4.92 -5.56 -10.55
C ALA A 48 5.33 -6.09 -11.93
N SER A 49 4.45 -6.84 -12.60
CA SER A 49 4.70 -7.46 -13.91
C SER A 49 4.89 -6.46 -15.05
N ASP A 50 4.28 -5.27 -14.97
CA ASP A 50 4.38 -4.23 -16.02
C ASP A 50 4.88 -2.88 -15.48
N SER A 51 5.35 -2.85 -14.23
CA SER A 51 5.82 -1.67 -13.50
C SER A 51 4.76 -0.60 -13.20
N THR A 52 3.47 -0.88 -13.40
CA THR A 52 2.41 0.08 -13.07
C THR A 52 2.40 0.42 -11.59
N ASN A 53 2.51 1.71 -11.28
CA ASN A 53 2.51 2.30 -9.94
C ASN A 53 3.62 1.82 -8.99
N VAL A 54 4.59 1.03 -9.46
CA VAL A 54 5.72 0.58 -8.63
C VAL A 54 6.56 1.76 -8.19
N GLU A 55 6.99 2.61 -9.12
CA GLU A 55 7.76 3.82 -8.80
C GLU A 55 6.98 4.80 -7.89
N PRO A 56 5.72 5.16 -8.20
CA PRO A 56 4.89 5.94 -7.28
C PRO A 56 4.77 5.35 -5.87
N ALA A 57 4.66 4.02 -5.72
CA ALA A 57 4.57 3.38 -4.42
C ALA A 57 5.82 3.66 -3.55
N PHE A 58 7.01 3.54 -4.14
CA PHE A 58 8.26 3.83 -3.44
C PHE A 58 8.48 5.32 -3.22
N GLN A 59 8.22 6.17 -4.23
CA GLN A 59 8.36 7.62 -4.11
C GLN A 59 7.48 8.17 -2.99
N ASN A 60 6.22 7.74 -2.92
CA ASN A 60 5.29 8.18 -1.87
C ASN A 60 5.77 7.78 -0.47
N LEU A 61 6.24 6.54 -0.30
CA LEU A 61 6.80 6.07 0.96
C LEU A 61 8.05 6.87 1.37
N ILE A 62 8.97 7.12 0.45
CA ILE A 62 10.19 7.89 0.72
C ILE A 62 9.85 9.35 1.07
N ILE A 63 8.90 9.96 0.36
CA ILE A 63 8.43 11.31 0.66
C ILE A 63 7.78 11.38 2.05
N ASP A 64 6.99 10.36 2.41
CA ASP A 64 6.35 10.27 3.73
C ASP A 64 7.39 10.12 4.85
N ILE A 65 8.44 9.33 4.62
CA ILE A 65 9.60 9.23 5.52
C ILE A 65 10.35 10.57 5.61
N TYR A 66 10.53 11.30 4.52
CA TYR A 66 11.29 12.56 4.52
C TYR A 66 10.55 13.72 5.21
N ARG A 67 9.21 13.74 5.13
CA ARG A 67 8.38 14.84 5.66
C ARG A 67 8.09 14.70 7.17
N HIS A 68 8.53 13.62 7.78
CA HIS A 68 8.24 13.25 9.16
C HIS A 68 9.50 12.83 9.90
#